data_AF-A0A3Q9WKL8-F1
#
_entry.id   AF-A0A3Q9WKL8-F1
#
_cell.length_a   1.000
_cell.length_b   1.000
_cell.length_c   1.000
_cell.angle_alpha   90.00
_cell.angle_beta   90.00
_cell.angle_gamma   90.00
#
_symmetry.space_group_name_H-M   'P 1'
#
loop_
_entity.id
_entity.type
_entity.pdbx_description
1 polymer ?
#
loop_
_entity_poly.entity_id
_entity_poly.type
_entity_poly.pdbx_seq_one_letter_code
_entity_poly.pdbx_strand_id
1 'polypeptide(L)'
;MLATSPMNSPAKAWPLSLGGSIYEPTDPVGRLLFNVLGIVAEFESDLIRARTREGMAVAKAKGRLRGKQPKLSEHQRKHLLGLVDGGEYTRGEIAELMGVSRTTVYREIQRRSRTATP
;
A
#
# COMPACT_ATOMS: atom_id res chain seq x y z
N MET A 1 -2.34 32.48 33.49
CA MET A 1 -0.93 32.69 33.12
C MET A 1 -0.40 31.32 32.68
N LEU A 2 -0.52 31.00 31.39
CA LEU A 2 -0.17 29.70 30.81
C LEU A 2 1.29 29.76 30.33
N ALA A 3 2.21 29.11 31.03
CA ALA A 3 3.56 28.87 30.54
C ALA A 3 3.53 27.62 29.66
N THR A 4 3.78 27.82 28.36
CA THR A 4 3.90 26.78 27.34
C THR A 4 5.13 25.92 27.60
N SER A 5 4.94 24.62 27.83
CA SER A 5 6.02 23.62 27.86
C SER A 5 6.72 23.55 26.50
N PRO A 6 8.06 23.59 26.42
CA PRO A 6 8.77 23.37 25.17
C PRO A 6 8.73 21.89 24.80
N MET A 7 7.89 21.56 23.82
CA MET A 7 7.83 20.25 23.18
C MET A 7 8.88 20.19 22.05
N ASN A 8 10.15 20.07 22.40
CA ASN A 8 11.19 19.71 21.43
C ASN A 8 12.35 18.98 22.10
N SER A 9 12.13 17.71 22.45
CA SER A 9 13.22 16.81 22.79
C SER A 9 13.80 16.27 21.48
N PRO A 10 15.06 16.55 21.11
CA PRO A 10 15.62 16.02 19.87
C PRO A 10 15.61 14.50 19.94
N ALA A 11 15.12 13.85 18.88
CA ALA A 11 15.18 12.41 18.74
C ALA A 11 16.61 11.93 19.08
N LYS A 12 16.73 11.02 20.05
CA LYS A 12 18.03 10.54 20.54
C LYS A 12 18.70 9.71 19.44
N ALA A 13 19.51 10.35 18.60
CA ALA A 13 20.38 9.66 17.66
C ALA A 13 21.58 9.07 18.44
N TRP A 14 22.00 7.87 18.06
CA TRP A 14 23.16 7.21 18.66
C TRP A 14 24.45 7.77 18.04
N PRO A 15 25.57 7.86 18.78
CA PRO A 15 26.85 8.33 18.24
C PRO A 15 27.31 7.47 17.04
N LEU A 16 27.79 8.13 16.00
CA LEU A 16 28.28 7.46 14.79
C LEU A 16 29.77 7.12 14.96
N SER A 17 30.15 5.85 14.84
CA SER A 17 31.55 5.44 14.80
C SER A 17 32.00 5.25 13.35
N LEU A 18 32.99 6.02 12.91
CA LEU A 18 33.54 5.94 11.55
C LEU A 18 35.06 6.06 11.60
N GLY A 19 35.76 5.06 11.05
CA GLY A 19 37.23 5.06 10.96
C GLY A 19 37.95 5.06 12.31
N GLY A 20 37.30 4.63 13.39
CA GLY A 20 37.85 4.66 14.76
C GLY A 20 37.56 5.96 15.52
N SER A 21 36.89 6.94 14.91
CA SER A 21 36.42 8.17 15.57
C SER A 21 34.92 8.12 15.86
N ILE A 22 34.52 8.67 17.00
CA ILE A 22 33.11 8.74 17.43
C ILE A 22 32.60 10.17 17.19
N TYR A 23 31.46 10.32 16.53
CA TYR A 23 30.83 11.58 16.19
C TYR A 23 29.45 11.70 16.87
N GLU A 24 29.28 12.73 17.70
CA GLU A 24 28.01 13.01 18.32
C GLU A 24 27.04 13.68 17.33
N PRO A 25 25.76 13.29 17.28
CA PRO A 25 24.78 13.86 16.35
C PRO A 25 24.53 15.37 16.56
N THR A 26 24.86 15.88 17.73
CA THR A 26 24.70 17.30 18.07
C THR A 26 25.85 18.18 17.56
N ASP A 27 27.03 17.59 17.32
CA ASP A 27 28.22 18.33 16.88
C ASP A 27 28.10 18.75 15.41
N PRO A 28 28.72 19.88 14.99
CA PRO A 28 28.63 20.36 13.62
C PRO A 28 29.03 19.30 12.57
N VAL A 29 30.11 18.55 12.84
CA VAL A 29 30.59 17.48 11.96
C VAL A 29 29.65 16.26 11.99
N GLY A 30 29.20 15.83 13.17
CA GLY A 30 28.26 14.71 13.28
C GLY A 30 26.95 15.01 12.56
N ARG A 31 26.39 16.22 12.72
CA ARG A 31 25.20 16.67 12.00
C ARG A 31 25.38 16.62 10.49
N LEU A 32 26.53 17.08 9.98
CA LEU A 32 26.85 17.00 8.55
C LEU A 32 26.86 15.54 8.07
N LEU A 33 27.52 14.64 8.80
CA LEU A 33 27.59 13.22 8.45
C LEU A 33 26.20 12.58 8.44
N PHE A 34 25.38 12.83 9.45
CA PHE A 34 24.00 12.32 9.49
C PHE A 34 23.15 12.86 8.33
N ASN A 35 23.32 14.12 7.96
CA ASN A 35 22.61 14.70 6.81
C ASN A 35 23.04 14.04 5.49
N VAL A 36 24.34 13.84 5.27
CA VAL A 36 24.85 13.17 4.08
C VAL A 36 24.35 11.72 4.01
N LEU A 37 24.40 11.00 5.12
CA LEU A 37 23.87 9.63 5.20
C LEU A 37 22.36 9.59 4.94
N GLY A 38 21.61 10.57 5.45
CA GLY A 38 20.19 10.71 5.17
C GLY A 38 19.90 10.91 3.68
N ILE A 39 20.65 11.80 3.03
CA ILE A 39 20.55 12.07 1.58
C ILE A 39 20.89 10.81 0.77
N VAL A 40 21.94 10.08 1.15
CA VAL A 40 22.32 8.83 0.48
C VAL A 40 21.23 7.77 0.64
N ALA A 41 20.67 7.61 1.84
CA ALA A 41 19.58 6.67 2.10
C ALA A 41 18.32 6.98 1.28
N GLU A 42 17.99 8.26 1.12
CA GLU A 42 16.87 8.70 0.26
C GLU A 42 17.16 8.39 -1.21
N PHE A 43 18.36 8.72 -1.69
CA PHE A 43 18.80 8.43 -3.05
C PHE A 43 18.73 6.94 -3.40
N GLU A 44 19.23 6.06 -2.53
CA GLU A 44 19.18 4.61 -2.73
C GLU A 44 17.73 4.09 -2.77
N SER A 45 16.88 4.61 -1.88
CA SER A 45 15.46 4.26 -1.83
C SER A 45 14.77 4.63 -3.14
N ASP A 46 15.07 5.80 -3.69
CA ASP A 46 14.49 6.27 -4.96
C ASP A 46 15.00 5.47 -6.15
N LEU A 47 16.28 5.08 -6.16
CA LEU A 47 16.83 4.22 -7.20
C LEU A 47 16.15 2.84 -7.23
N ILE A 48 15.90 2.25 -6.07
CA ILE A 48 15.17 0.97 -5.94
C ILE A 48 13.73 1.12 -6.47
N ARG A 49 13.04 2.22 -6.12
CA ARG A 49 11.69 2.51 -6.61
C ARG A 49 11.66 2.68 -8.12
N ALA A 50 12.61 3.41 -8.69
CA ALA A 50 12.73 3.64 -10.14
C ALA A 50 12.85 2.31 -10.89
N ARG A 51 13.79 1.45 -10.46
CA ARG A 51 13.99 0.12 -11.05
C ARG A 51 12.74 -0.77 -10.93
N THR A 52 12.07 -0.73 -9.78
CA THR A 52 10.82 -1.48 -9.57
C THR A 52 9.73 -1.01 -10.53
N ARG A 53 9.60 0.31 -10.72
CA ARG A 53 8.63 0.90 -11.64
C ARG A 53 8.91 0.51 -13.09
N GLU A 54 10.16 0.51 -13.52
CA GLU A 54 10.58 0.04 -14.85
C GLU A 54 10.24 -1.44 -15.04
N GLY A 55 10.61 -2.28 -14.08
CA GLY A 55 10.26 -3.72 -14.10
C GLY A 55 8.75 -3.95 -14.16
N MET A 56 7.97 -3.18 -13.39
CA MET A 56 6.51 -3.21 -13.45
C MET A 56 5.98 -2.76 -14.82
N ALA A 57 6.53 -1.70 -15.43
CA ALA A 57 6.11 -1.26 -16.75
C ALA A 57 6.31 -2.36 -17.80
N VAL A 58 7.46 -3.04 -17.78
CA VAL A 58 7.75 -4.18 -18.66
C VAL A 58 6.80 -5.36 -18.38
N ALA A 59 6.55 -5.70 -17.11
CA ALA A 59 5.62 -6.76 -16.75
C ALA A 59 4.17 -6.44 -17.16
N LYS A 60 3.77 -5.16 -17.09
CA LYS A 60 2.47 -4.67 -17.52
C LYS A 60 2.31 -4.80 -19.03
N ALA A 61 3.32 -4.37 -19.79
CA ALA A 61 3.34 -4.51 -21.25
C ALA A 61 3.26 -5.98 -21.70
N LYS A 62 3.87 -6.89 -20.93
CA LYS A 62 3.78 -8.35 -21.14
C LYS A 62 2.49 -9.00 -20.59
N GLY A 63 1.56 -8.22 -20.04
CA GLY A 63 0.30 -8.71 -19.47
C GLY A 63 0.44 -9.58 -18.21
N ARG A 64 1.61 -9.58 -17.56
CA ARG A 64 1.92 -10.44 -16.40
C ARG A 64 1.52 -9.82 -15.06
N LEU A 65 1.36 -8.50 -15.01
CA LEU A 65 0.81 -7.82 -13.84
C LEU A 65 -0.70 -8.04 -13.78
N ARG A 66 -1.12 -9.00 -12.95
CA ARG A 66 -2.50 -9.17 -12.55
C ARG A 66 -2.66 -8.58 -11.15
N GLY A 67 -3.68 -7.72 -10.98
CA GLY A 67 -4.07 -7.27 -9.65
C GLY A 67 -4.53 -8.44 -8.78
N LYS A 68 -5.03 -8.14 -7.57
CA LYS A 68 -5.58 -9.16 -6.69
C LYS A 68 -6.59 -10.03 -7.43
N GLN A 69 -6.34 -11.33 -7.48
CA GLN A 69 -7.25 -12.28 -8.11
C GLN A 69 -8.65 -12.16 -7.47
N PRO A 70 -9.73 -12.17 -8.28
CA PRO A 70 -11.08 -12.22 -7.76
C PRO A 70 -11.23 -13.41 -6.79
N LYS A 71 -11.94 -13.18 -5.67
CA LYS A 71 -12.21 -14.24 -4.68
C LYS A 71 -13.15 -15.33 -5.20
N LEU A 72 -13.94 -15.00 -6.23
CA LEU A 72 -14.93 -15.88 -6.83
C LEU A 72 -14.45 -16.33 -8.20
N SER A 73 -14.64 -17.61 -8.52
CA SER A 73 -14.48 -18.10 -9.89
C SER A 73 -15.52 -17.48 -10.82
N GLU A 74 -15.31 -17.55 -12.13
CA GLU A 74 -16.29 -17.07 -13.12
C GLU A 74 -17.66 -17.75 -12.95
N HIS A 75 -17.69 -19.04 -12.62
CA HIS A 75 -18.94 -19.76 -12.35
C HIS A 75 -19.64 -19.23 -11.10
N GLN A 76 -18.91 -19.06 -9.99
CA GLN A 76 -19.47 -18.51 -8.76
C GLN A 76 -19.95 -17.06 -8.94
N ARG A 77 -19.23 -16.27 -9.74
CA ARG A 77 -19.62 -14.90 -10.08
C ARG A 77 -20.92 -14.88 -10.88
N LYS A 78 -21.07 -15.72 -11.91
CA LYS A 78 -22.31 -15.85 -12.68
C LYS A 78 -23.48 -16.27 -11.79
N HIS A 79 -23.26 -17.25 -10.93
CA HIS A 79 -24.29 -17.70 -10.00
C HIS A 79 -24.72 -16.59 -9.03
N LEU A 80 -23.76 -15.89 -8.42
CA LEU A 80 -24.03 -14.74 -7.55
C LEU A 80 -24.83 -13.65 -8.27
N LEU A 81 -24.46 -13.29 -9.50
CA LEU A 81 -25.16 -12.27 -10.27
C LEU A 81 -26.57 -12.73 -10.67
N GLY A 82 -26.75 -14.02 -10.98
CA GLY A 82 -28.08 -14.61 -11.23
C GLY A 82 -28.99 -14.53 -10.01
N LEU A 83 -28.48 -14.82 -8.81
CA LEU A 83 -29.23 -14.65 -7.55
C LEU A 83 -29.62 -13.20 -7.29
N VAL A 84 -28.73 -12.25 -7.62
CA VAL A 84 -29.02 -10.82 -7.52
C VAL A 84 -30.11 -10.40 -8.51
N ASP A 85 -30.08 -10.92 -9.74
CA ASP A 85 -31.05 -10.59 -10.78
C ASP A 85 -32.43 -11.24 -10.53
N GLY A 86 -32.47 -12.41 -9.89
CA GLY A 86 -33.70 -13.06 -9.47
C GLY A 86 -34.48 -12.29 -8.39
N GLY A 87 -33.80 -11.48 -7.59
CA GLY A 87 -34.44 -10.61 -6.58
C GLY A 87 -35.07 -11.33 -5.39
N GLU A 88 -34.97 -12.67 -5.33
CA GLU A 88 -35.56 -13.50 -4.27
C GLU A 88 -34.78 -13.43 -2.94
N TYR A 89 -33.50 -13.07 -3.00
CA TYR A 89 -32.60 -13.02 -1.84
C TYR A 89 -32.05 -11.62 -1.61
N THR A 90 -31.94 -11.23 -0.35
CA THR A 90 -31.21 -10.02 0.04
C THR A 90 -29.71 -10.19 -0.19
N ARG A 91 -28.98 -9.08 -0.34
CA ARG A 91 -27.51 -9.10 -0.50
C ARG A 91 -26.78 -9.72 0.70
N GLY A 92 -27.42 -9.75 1.87
CA GLY A 92 -26.93 -10.43 3.07
C GLY A 92 -27.03 -11.95 2.96
N GLU A 93 -28.21 -12.43 2.58
CA GLU A 93 -28.47 -13.86 2.38
C GLU A 93 -27.63 -14.45 1.25
N ILE A 94 -27.45 -13.70 0.14
CA ILE A 94 -26.56 -14.12 -0.95
C ILE A 94 -25.11 -14.26 -0.47
N ALA A 95 -24.67 -13.36 0.41
CA ALA A 95 -23.33 -13.42 1.00
C ALA A 95 -23.15 -14.68 1.86
N GLU A 96 -24.14 -15.01 2.68
CA GLU A 96 -24.14 -16.22 3.52
C GLU A 96 -24.17 -17.49 2.68
N LEU A 97 -25.09 -17.57 1.71
CA LEU A 97 -25.25 -18.71 0.80
C LEU A 97 -23.97 -18.99 -0.01
N MET A 98 -23.27 -17.93 -0.44
CA MET A 98 -22.04 -18.02 -1.22
C MET A 98 -20.77 -18.09 -0.36
N GLY A 99 -20.88 -18.04 0.97
CA GLY A 99 -19.73 -18.06 1.89
C GLY A 99 -18.78 -16.86 1.72
N VAL A 100 -19.30 -15.69 1.34
CA VAL A 100 -18.50 -14.48 1.13
C VAL A 100 -19.01 -13.30 1.96
N SER A 101 -18.14 -12.33 2.24
CA SER A 101 -18.55 -11.07 2.87
C SER A 101 -19.55 -10.30 1.98
N ARG A 102 -20.51 -9.58 2.58
CA ARG A 102 -21.41 -8.64 1.87
C ARG A 102 -20.66 -7.69 0.94
N THR A 103 -19.48 -7.21 1.36
CA THR A 103 -18.60 -6.34 0.55
C THR A 103 -18.17 -6.97 -0.78
N THR A 104 -18.06 -8.30 -0.84
CA THR A 104 -17.76 -9.02 -2.09
C THR A 104 -18.95 -9.01 -3.03
N VAL A 105 -20.18 -9.22 -2.51
CA VAL A 105 -21.42 -9.13 -3.30
C VAL A 105 -21.55 -7.73 -3.91
N TYR A 106 -21.42 -6.67 -3.09
CA TYR A 106 -21.45 -5.29 -3.56
C TYR A 106 -20.37 -4.99 -4.62
N ARG A 107 -19.14 -5.47 -4.41
CA ARG A 107 -18.03 -5.26 -5.34
C ARG A 107 -18.29 -5.92 -6.69
N GLU A 108 -18.88 -7.12 -6.73
CA GLU A 108 -19.18 -7.79 -8.00
C GLU A 108 -20.34 -7.12 -8.75
N ILE A 109 -21.35 -6.61 -8.04
CA ILE A 109 -22.42 -5.78 -8.64
C ILE A 109 -21.83 -4.51 -9.26
N GLN A 110 -20.95 -3.81 -8.54
CA GLN A 110 -20.30 -2.59 -9.05
C GLN A 110 -19.33 -2.88 -10.20
N ARG A 111 -18.66 -4.04 -10.19
CA ARG A 111 -17.85 -4.48 -11.34
C ARG A 111 -18.72 -4.73 -12.56
N ARG A 112 -19.89 -5.37 -12.40
CA ARG A 112 -20.85 -5.59 -13.49
C ARG A 112 -21.29 -4.26 -14.12
N SER A 113 -21.64 -3.25 -13.32
CA SER A 113 -22.05 -1.94 -13.86
C SER A 113 -20.92 -1.23 -14.59
N ARG A 114 -19.68 -1.29 -14.07
CA ARG A 114 -18.51 -0.69 -14.72
C ARG A 114 -18.11 -1.33 -16.04
N THR A 115 -18.40 -2.62 -16.24
CA THR A 115 -18.13 -3.31 -17.51
C THR A 115 -19.23 -3.05 -18.55
N ALA A 116 -20.44 -2.66 -18.11
CA ALA A 116 -21.56 -2.39 -19.00
C ALA A 116 -21.57 -0.97 -19.60
N THR A 117 -20.78 -0.04 -19.06
CA THR A 117 -20.61 1.32 -19.60
C THR A 117 -19.28 1.39 -20.39
N PRO A 118 -19.31 1.68 -21.71
CA PRO A 118 -18.10 1.87 -22.51
C PRO A 118 -17.35 3.17 -22.18
#